data_AF-A0A522DN95-F1
#
_entry.id   AF-A0A522DN95-F1
#
_cell.length_a   1.000
_cell.length_b   1.000
_cell.length_c   1.000
_cell.angle_alpha   90.00
_cell.angle_beta   90.00
_cell.angle_gamma   90.00
#
_symmetry.space_group_name_H-M   'P 1'
#
loop_
_entity.id
_entity.type
_entity.pdbx_description
1 polymer ?
#
loop_
_entity_poly.entity_id
_entity_poly.type
_entity_poly.pdbx_seq_one_letter_code
_entity_poly.pdbx_strand_id
1 'polypeptide(L)'
;NLKVPSCASGYTCLKSYRQTTRSIAADPMCAAYTGAENETAATIIYRVAQSCGISPKVILVMLQKEQGLITSTAPSSYKYRSAMGAGCPDTAACDSAYYGFFNQVRYGAYLLKRYTQPVGTGPGTAWTSRYDLSKPVGQISQILYHPNTACGTKSVLIANQATHSLYLYTPYTPNAAALAAGYGIGNSCSAYGNRNFFQYYTDWFGSTHAPIASEPNVSGTASVGQQLTADPGTFTGPKTGVSPALARSPYYTRSYKGHNVMAIQLALNLAHIPTTIDGLYGTRTKANVRKYQSKYHLSVDGVVGARTWAHMRGLINAPPTYTYAWESCESAATAIASTEPANCTAIVGATDATYTVSGATAGTFILAKLTAKNTAGSSSIWTKSASAVTQAPTNTVAPVVTGTGVVGSALTADPGTFTGFPVPAVSYAWYSCTSAVAAVASAAPTGCTVISGVTSASYVPGSEQAGKFVSANITATNALGTVSLWTASVAVTA
;
A
#
# COMPACT_ATOMS: atom_id res chain seq x y z
N ASN A 1 -28.02 16.47 14.96
CA ASN A 1 -27.58 16.61 13.55
C ASN A 1 -27.13 18.05 13.34
N LEU A 2 -25.82 18.31 13.30
CA LEU A 2 -25.29 19.66 13.07
C LEU A 2 -25.46 20.14 11.63
N LYS A 3 -25.77 19.24 10.67
CA LYS A 3 -26.00 19.59 9.27
C LYS A 3 -27.37 20.25 9.02
N VAL A 4 -28.33 20.10 9.94
CA VAL A 4 -29.68 20.68 9.86
C VAL A 4 -30.03 21.33 11.21
N PRO A 5 -29.62 22.59 11.43
CA PRO A 5 -29.84 23.30 12.69
C PRO A 5 -31.32 23.63 12.92
N SER A 6 -32.08 23.94 11.87
CA SER A 6 -33.53 24.18 11.91
C SER A 6 -34.27 23.28 10.92
N CYS A 7 -35.49 22.88 11.26
CA CYS A 7 -36.36 22.11 10.37
C CYS A 7 -37.44 23.02 9.80
N ALA A 8 -37.84 22.78 8.55
CA ALA A 8 -38.96 23.49 7.94
C ALA A 8 -40.25 23.19 8.73
N SER A 9 -41.11 24.20 8.86
CA SER A 9 -42.40 24.06 9.53
C SER A 9 -43.23 22.95 8.88
N GLY A 10 -43.89 22.12 9.69
CA GLY A 10 -44.69 20.97 9.21
C GLY A 10 -43.88 19.71 8.87
N TYR A 11 -42.54 19.75 8.95
CA TYR A 11 -41.69 18.58 8.68
C TYR A 11 -40.98 18.10 9.94
N THR A 12 -40.75 16.79 10.02
CA THR A 12 -39.93 16.18 11.08
C THR A 12 -38.56 15.84 10.51
N CYS A 13 -37.53 16.60 10.86
CA CYS A 13 -36.16 16.33 10.44
C CYS A 13 -35.55 15.16 11.21
N LEU A 14 -34.53 14.51 10.64
CA LEU A 14 -33.95 13.28 11.18
C LEU A 14 -33.52 13.38 12.65
N LYS A 15 -33.04 14.56 13.09
CA LYS A 15 -32.63 14.79 14.49
C LYS A 15 -33.78 14.67 15.50
N SER A 16 -35.01 14.93 15.05
CA SER A 16 -36.23 14.91 15.86
C SER A 16 -37.11 13.72 15.54
N TYR A 17 -36.76 12.93 14.52
CA TYR A 17 -37.53 11.75 14.13
C TYR A 17 -37.47 10.67 15.21
N ARG A 18 -38.63 10.08 15.49
CA ARG A 18 -38.81 8.99 16.43
C ARG A 18 -39.71 7.92 15.86
N GLN A 19 -39.47 6.67 16.25
CA GLN A 19 -40.26 5.53 15.82
C GLN A 19 -40.27 4.44 16.91
N THR A 20 -41.41 3.78 17.11
CA THR A 20 -41.47 2.53 17.87
C THR A 20 -40.88 1.40 17.03
N THR A 21 -39.89 0.71 17.59
CA THR A 21 -39.20 -0.40 16.92
C THR A 21 -39.63 -1.74 17.50
N ARG A 22 -39.52 -2.79 16.70
CA ARG A 22 -39.82 -4.16 17.11
C ARG A 22 -38.55 -4.92 17.48
N SER A 23 -38.68 -5.89 18.38
CA SER A 23 -37.60 -6.84 18.65
C SER A 23 -37.37 -7.75 17.44
N ILE A 24 -36.10 -8.04 17.15
CA ILE A 24 -35.66 -8.92 16.06
C ILE A 24 -34.68 -9.93 16.65
N ALA A 25 -34.86 -11.21 16.34
CA ALA A 25 -33.95 -12.27 16.75
C ALA A 25 -32.57 -12.12 16.10
N ALA A 26 -31.55 -12.74 16.70
CA ALA A 26 -30.23 -12.79 16.08
C ALA A 26 -30.24 -13.67 14.84
N ASP A 27 -29.43 -13.30 13.86
CA ASP A 27 -29.13 -14.07 12.65
C ASP A 27 -27.60 -13.98 12.38
N PRO A 28 -27.05 -14.70 11.38
CA PRO A 28 -25.62 -14.65 11.06
C PRO A 28 -25.09 -13.27 10.65
N MET A 29 -25.96 -12.35 10.22
CA MET A 29 -25.57 -11.00 9.83
C MET A 29 -25.59 -10.08 11.03
N CYS A 30 -26.63 -10.15 11.87
CA CYS A 30 -26.78 -9.23 12.98
C CYS A 30 -27.24 -9.91 14.27
N ALA A 31 -26.64 -9.47 15.38
CA ALA A 31 -27.08 -9.83 16.72
C ALA A 31 -28.53 -9.36 17.00
N ALA A 32 -29.17 -9.97 18.01
CA ALA A 32 -30.54 -9.65 18.38
C ALA A 32 -30.71 -8.15 18.69
N TYR A 33 -31.84 -7.60 18.23
CA TYR A 33 -32.24 -6.22 18.49
C TYR A 33 -33.45 -6.23 19.42
N THR A 34 -33.37 -5.56 20.57
CA THR A 34 -34.53 -5.38 21.46
C THR A 34 -35.28 -4.11 21.08
N GLY A 35 -36.53 -4.24 20.64
CA GLY A 35 -37.38 -3.09 20.31
C GLY A 35 -37.64 -2.19 21.50
N ALA A 36 -37.96 -0.93 21.23
CA ALA A 36 -38.42 0.02 22.23
C ALA A 36 -39.38 1.04 21.63
N GLU A 37 -40.23 1.61 22.46
CA GLU A 37 -41.12 2.69 22.06
C GLU A 37 -40.36 4.00 21.85
N ASN A 38 -40.81 4.77 20.86
CA ASN A 38 -40.40 6.16 20.66
C ASN A 38 -38.86 6.37 20.53
N GLU A 39 -38.15 5.41 19.94
CA GLU A 39 -36.71 5.49 19.75
C GLU A 39 -36.35 6.63 18.79
N THR A 40 -35.33 7.41 19.14
CA THR A 40 -34.80 8.43 18.22
C THR A 40 -34.14 7.77 17.02
N ALA A 41 -34.13 8.46 15.87
CA ALA A 41 -33.36 8.02 14.71
C ALA A 41 -31.88 7.75 15.04
N ALA A 42 -31.28 8.56 15.91
CA ALA A 42 -29.89 8.37 16.35
C ALA A 42 -29.71 7.06 17.14
N THR A 43 -30.64 6.75 18.04
CA THR A 43 -30.66 5.48 18.78
C THR A 43 -30.81 4.30 17.83
N ILE A 44 -31.73 4.38 16.88
CA ILE A 44 -31.96 3.35 15.86
C ILE A 44 -30.68 3.11 15.05
N ILE A 45 -30.08 4.16 14.47
CA ILE A 45 -28.83 4.06 13.70
C ILE A 45 -27.73 3.42 14.53
N TYR A 46 -27.55 3.89 15.77
CA TYR A 46 -26.49 3.39 16.65
C TYR A 46 -26.68 1.92 17.02
N ARG A 47 -27.89 1.53 17.43
CA ARG A 47 -28.17 0.17 17.89
C ARG A 47 -28.15 -0.82 16.73
N VAL A 48 -28.62 -0.43 15.54
CA VAL A 48 -28.50 -1.25 14.33
C VAL A 48 -27.03 -1.41 13.93
N ALA A 49 -26.25 -0.32 13.96
CA ALA A 49 -24.81 -0.38 13.69
C ALA A 49 -24.10 -1.40 14.58
N GLN A 50 -24.40 -1.40 15.89
CA GLN A 50 -23.85 -2.39 16.83
C GLN A 50 -24.36 -3.80 16.54
N SER A 51 -25.66 -3.95 16.29
CA SER A 51 -26.30 -5.24 15.99
C SER A 51 -25.67 -5.92 14.77
N CYS A 52 -25.46 -5.19 13.66
CA CYS A 52 -24.93 -5.75 12.41
C CYS A 52 -23.41 -5.63 12.24
N GLY A 53 -22.71 -4.99 13.18
CA GLY A 53 -21.27 -4.74 13.06
C GLY A 53 -20.91 -3.79 11.90
N ILE A 54 -21.76 -2.81 11.60
CA ILE A 54 -21.55 -1.81 10.55
C ILE A 54 -21.23 -0.46 11.17
N SER A 55 -20.28 0.27 10.59
CA SER A 55 -19.93 1.61 11.08
C SER A 55 -21.12 2.57 11.02
N PRO A 56 -21.46 3.29 12.11
CA PRO A 56 -22.48 4.33 12.08
C PRO A 56 -22.21 5.41 11.03
N LYS A 57 -20.92 5.69 10.74
CA LYS A 57 -20.52 6.63 9.68
C LYS A 57 -21.01 6.15 8.30
N VAL A 58 -20.89 4.86 8.02
CA VAL A 58 -21.37 4.26 6.78
C VAL A 58 -22.89 4.37 6.68
N ILE A 59 -23.63 4.06 7.75
CA ILE A 59 -25.10 4.21 7.76
C ILE A 59 -25.51 5.66 7.49
N LEU A 60 -24.85 6.64 8.12
CA LEU A 60 -25.14 8.06 7.89
C LEU A 60 -24.90 8.47 6.42
N VAL A 61 -23.79 8.03 5.83
CA VAL A 61 -23.49 8.32 4.42
C VAL A 61 -24.50 7.65 3.49
N MET A 62 -24.91 6.42 3.79
CA MET A 62 -25.94 5.74 3.00
C MET A 62 -27.28 6.46 3.08
N LEU A 63 -27.75 6.86 4.26
CA LEU A 63 -28.99 7.64 4.42
C LEU A 63 -28.97 8.95 3.61
N GLN A 64 -27.79 9.56 3.44
CA GLN A 64 -27.63 10.74 2.60
C GLN A 64 -27.58 10.42 1.13
N LYS A 65 -26.78 9.43 0.74
CA LYS A 65 -26.61 9.03 -0.65
C LYS A 65 -27.94 8.56 -1.25
N GLU A 66 -28.71 7.79 -0.50
CA GLU A 66 -29.90 7.10 -1.00
C GLU A 66 -31.13 7.99 -0.97
N GLN A 67 -31.29 8.86 0.05
CA GLN A 67 -32.50 9.69 0.20
C GLN A 67 -32.22 11.16 0.53
N GLY A 68 -30.96 11.58 0.62
CA GLY A 68 -30.60 12.94 1.06
C GLY A 68 -31.11 13.28 2.46
N LEU A 69 -31.29 12.27 3.32
CA LEU A 69 -32.03 12.42 4.57
C LEU A 69 -31.24 13.18 5.65
N ILE A 70 -29.90 13.12 5.62
CA ILE A 70 -29.06 13.78 6.63
C ILE A 70 -29.10 15.30 6.49
N THR A 71 -29.12 15.83 5.26
CA THR A 71 -29.08 17.29 5.02
C THR A 71 -30.46 17.90 4.73
N SER A 72 -31.53 17.10 4.72
CA SER A 72 -32.86 17.60 4.38
C SER A 72 -33.48 18.41 5.53
N THR A 73 -33.89 19.64 5.23
CA THR A 73 -34.69 20.51 6.11
C THR A 73 -36.19 20.23 6.04
N ALA A 74 -36.64 19.49 5.02
CA ALA A 74 -38.05 19.17 4.78
C ALA A 74 -38.20 17.72 4.24
N PRO A 75 -37.83 16.68 5.03
CA PRO A 75 -37.87 15.31 4.55
C PRO A 75 -39.31 14.80 4.41
N SER A 76 -39.65 14.27 3.24
CA SER A 76 -40.94 13.63 3.00
C SER A 76 -41.07 12.29 3.73
N SER A 77 -42.31 11.81 3.90
CA SER A 77 -42.58 10.48 4.46
C SER A 77 -41.90 9.36 3.65
N TYR A 78 -41.77 9.53 2.33
CA TYR A 78 -41.04 8.62 1.46
C TYR A 78 -39.59 8.42 1.90
N LYS A 79 -38.88 9.49 2.27
CA LYS A 79 -37.48 9.41 2.70
C LYS A 79 -37.30 8.62 4.00
N TYR A 80 -38.31 8.56 4.86
CA TYR A 80 -38.28 7.68 6.04
C TYR A 80 -38.72 6.25 5.70
N ARG A 81 -39.69 6.11 4.80
CA ARG A 81 -40.20 4.81 4.34
C ARG A 81 -39.13 3.98 3.63
N SER A 82 -38.30 4.62 2.81
CA SER A 82 -37.28 4.00 1.95
C SER A 82 -35.87 4.57 2.21
N ALA A 83 -35.55 4.83 3.48
CA ALA A 83 -34.40 5.62 3.93
C ALA A 83 -33.01 5.22 3.39
N MET A 84 -32.78 3.94 3.11
CA MET A 84 -31.51 3.45 2.55
C MET A 84 -31.68 2.88 1.13
N GLY A 85 -32.84 3.03 0.49
CA GLY A 85 -33.13 2.40 -0.79
C GLY A 85 -33.06 0.86 -0.77
N ALA A 86 -33.01 0.26 0.42
CA ALA A 86 -32.83 -1.18 0.56
C ALA A 86 -34.13 -1.90 0.21
N GLY A 87 -34.07 -2.83 -0.74
CA GLY A 87 -35.27 -3.50 -1.28
C GLY A 87 -36.06 -2.65 -2.27
N CYS A 88 -35.43 -1.63 -2.88
CA CYS A 88 -36.02 -0.79 -3.93
C CYS A 88 -35.29 -1.02 -5.27
N PRO A 89 -35.69 -2.02 -6.07
CA PRO A 89 -35.11 -2.21 -7.40
C PRO A 89 -35.49 -1.07 -8.35
N ASP A 90 -34.61 -0.72 -9.29
CA ASP A 90 -34.85 0.39 -10.23
C ASP A 90 -36.02 0.13 -11.21
N THR A 91 -36.41 -1.15 -11.38
CA THR A 91 -37.42 -1.59 -12.35
C THR A 91 -38.75 -1.99 -11.72
N ALA A 92 -38.88 -1.91 -10.39
CA ALA A 92 -40.11 -2.29 -9.70
C ALA A 92 -40.34 -1.47 -8.43
N ALA A 93 -41.53 -1.58 -7.85
CA ALA A 93 -41.83 -0.94 -6.58
C ALA A 93 -40.93 -1.49 -5.46
N CYS A 94 -40.61 -0.64 -4.49
CA CYS A 94 -39.93 -1.07 -3.27
C CYS A 94 -40.73 -2.15 -2.55
N ASP A 95 -40.05 -3.16 -2.04
CA ASP A 95 -40.63 -4.20 -1.22
C ASP A 95 -41.16 -3.62 0.10
N SER A 96 -42.47 -3.76 0.30
CA SER A 96 -43.18 -3.20 1.44
C SER A 96 -42.79 -3.83 2.77
N ALA A 97 -42.21 -5.04 2.76
CA ALA A 97 -41.70 -5.71 3.95
C ALA A 97 -40.60 -4.90 4.66
N TYR A 98 -39.90 -4.04 3.93
CA TYR A 98 -38.81 -3.21 4.45
C TYR A 98 -39.19 -1.75 4.66
N TYR A 99 -40.47 -1.39 4.56
CA TYR A 99 -40.91 -0.01 4.78
C TYR A 99 -40.72 0.46 6.21
N GLY A 100 -40.32 1.73 6.33
CA GLY A 100 -40.13 2.44 7.59
C GLY A 100 -38.67 2.58 7.97
N PHE A 101 -38.35 3.65 8.71
CA PHE A 101 -36.97 4.06 8.95
C PHE A 101 -36.14 2.96 9.65
N PHE A 102 -36.68 2.35 10.71
CA PHE A 102 -36.04 1.23 11.39
C PHE A 102 -35.75 0.04 10.46
N ASN A 103 -36.75 -0.38 9.67
CA ASN A 103 -36.60 -1.53 8.78
C ASN A 103 -35.58 -1.25 7.67
N GLN A 104 -35.58 -0.05 7.10
CA GLN A 104 -34.60 0.38 6.11
C GLN A 104 -33.18 0.41 6.67
N VAL A 105 -32.99 0.99 7.85
CA VAL A 105 -31.66 1.06 8.48
C VAL A 105 -31.15 -0.34 8.84
N ARG A 106 -32.00 -1.21 9.41
CA ARG A 106 -31.65 -2.59 9.76
C ARG A 106 -31.39 -3.46 8.53
N TYR A 107 -32.23 -3.37 7.50
CA TYR A 107 -32.08 -4.18 6.31
C TYR A 107 -30.90 -3.71 5.44
N GLY A 108 -30.68 -2.41 5.31
CA GLY A 108 -29.49 -1.88 4.63
C GLY A 108 -28.19 -2.30 5.32
N ALA A 109 -28.12 -2.22 6.67
CA ALA A 109 -26.97 -2.70 7.42
C ALA A 109 -26.80 -4.24 7.32
N TYR A 110 -27.91 -4.97 7.33
CA TYR A 110 -27.91 -6.41 7.09
C TYR A 110 -27.36 -6.78 5.73
N LEU A 111 -27.75 -6.08 4.66
CA LEU A 111 -27.25 -6.35 3.31
C LEU A 111 -25.74 -6.12 3.22
N LEU A 112 -25.27 -4.97 3.73
CA LEU A 112 -23.83 -4.68 3.78
C LEU A 112 -23.05 -5.77 4.52
N LYS A 113 -23.61 -6.32 5.60
CA LYS A 113 -23.00 -7.44 6.32
C LYS A 113 -23.14 -8.76 5.59
N ARG A 114 -24.30 -9.04 4.97
CA ARG A 114 -24.58 -10.26 4.21
C ARG A 114 -23.63 -10.40 3.02
N TYR A 115 -23.29 -9.28 2.38
CA TYR A 115 -22.34 -9.22 1.28
C TYR A 115 -20.94 -9.65 1.69
N THR A 116 -20.53 -9.46 2.95
CA THR A 116 -19.23 -9.97 3.42
C THR A 116 -19.20 -11.48 3.62
N GLN A 117 -20.29 -12.20 3.29
CA GLN A 117 -20.44 -13.65 3.48
C GLN A 117 -20.02 -14.11 4.90
N PRO A 118 -20.67 -13.62 5.96
CA PRO A 118 -20.29 -13.95 7.33
C PRO A 118 -20.50 -15.44 7.63
N VAL A 119 -19.80 -15.94 8.66
CA VAL A 119 -19.91 -17.33 9.12
C VAL A 119 -21.39 -17.68 9.37
N GLY A 120 -21.83 -18.85 8.91
CA GLY A 120 -23.23 -19.27 8.98
C GLY A 120 -24.06 -18.90 7.74
N THR A 121 -23.42 -18.44 6.66
CA THR A 121 -24.06 -18.18 5.36
C THR A 121 -23.38 -18.94 4.22
N GLY A 122 -24.12 -19.22 3.15
CA GLY A 122 -23.63 -19.92 1.95
C GLY A 122 -24.37 -21.24 1.67
N PRO A 123 -23.94 -22.00 0.65
CA PRO A 123 -24.52 -23.28 0.26
C PRO A 123 -24.61 -24.22 1.47
N GLY A 124 -25.77 -24.86 1.65
CA GLY A 124 -26.05 -25.70 2.82
C GLY A 124 -26.56 -24.96 4.05
N THR A 125 -26.78 -23.64 3.97
CA THR A 125 -27.42 -22.84 5.03
C THR A 125 -28.76 -22.27 4.55
N ALA A 126 -29.54 -21.66 5.46
CA ALA A 126 -30.75 -20.92 5.08
C ALA A 126 -30.47 -19.69 4.19
N TRP A 127 -29.22 -19.22 4.11
CA TRP A 127 -28.78 -18.09 3.30
C TRP A 127 -27.84 -18.55 2.19
N THR A 128 -28.36 -19.28 1.20
CA THR A 128 -27.58 -20.03 0.20
C THR A 128 -26.73 -19.19 -0.76
N SER A 129 -27.07 -17.92 -1.01
CA SER A 129 -26.40 -17.07 -2.00
C SER A 129 -24.89 -16.92 -1.77
N ARG A 130 -24.13 -16.92 -2.87
CA ARG A 130 -22.66 -16.77 -2.90
C ARG A 130 -22.26 -15.36 -3.36
N TYR A 131 -22.35 -14.38 -2.46
CA TYR A 131 -21.99 -13.00 -2.81
C TYR A 131 -20.48 -12.82 -3.00
N ASP A 132 -19.68 -13.63 -2.32
CA ASP A 132 -18.22 -13.71 -2.42
C ASP A 132 -17.71 -13.90 -3.85
N LEU A 133 -18.52 -14.51 -4.74
CA LEU A 133 -18.15 -14.80 -6.12
C LEU A 133 -18.43 -13.65 -7.10
N SER A 134 -19.32 -12.71 -6.78
CA SER A 134 -19.71 -11.66 -7.76
C SER A 134 -18.63 -10.61 -7.97
N LYS A 135 -17.92 -10.23 -6.89
CA LYS A 135 -16.88 -9.19 -6.87
C LYS A 135 -15.75 -9.59 -5.93
N PRO A 136 -15.04 -10.69 -6.18
CA PRO A 136 -14.16 -11.33 -5.20
C PRO A 136 -13.08 -10.38 -4.67
N VAL A 137 -12.90 -10.37 -3.35
CA VAL A 137 -11.87 -9.57 -2.68
C VAL A 137 -10.48 -10.04 -3.11
N GLY A 138 -9.59 -9.09 -3.38
CA GLY A 138 -8.23 -9.33 -3.87
C GLY A 138 -8.11 -9.49 -5.38
N GLN A 139 -9.21 -9.41 -6.14
CA GLN A 139 -9.21 -9.59 -7.59
C GLN A 139 -9.68 -8.33 -8.33
N ILE A 140 -9.29 -8.22 -9.61
CA ILE A 140 -9.81 -7.21 -10.53
C ILE A 140 -11.18 -7.67 -11.02
N SER A 141 -12.19 -6.83 -10.83
CA SER A 141 -13.54 -7.00 -11.37
C SER A 141 -13.81 -5.97 -12.46
N GLN A 142 -14.47 -6.38 -13.55
CA GLN A 142 -15.00 -5.45 -14.54
C GLN A 142 -16.31 -4.85 -14.03
N ILE A 143 -16.31 -3.57 -13.68
CA ILE A 143 -17.47 -2.86 -13.16
C ILE A 143 -18.05 -1.97 -14.24
N LEU A 144 -19.36 -2.09 -14.48
CA LEU A 144 -20.07 -1.23 -15.44
C LEU A 144 -20.03 0.24 -15.00
N TYR A 145 -19.91 1.16 -15.97
CA TYR A 145 -20.08 2.59 -15.71
C TYR A 145 -21.54 2.99 -15.52
N HIS A 146 -22.47 2.25 -16.13
CA HIS A 146 -23.89 2.57 -16.19
C HIS A 146 -24.72 1.30 -16.40
N PRO A 147 -26.03 1.26 -16.02
CA PRO A 147 -26.94 0.17 -16.40
C PRO A 147 -26.97 -0.11 -17.91
N ASN A 148 -26.77 0.93 -18.73
CA ASN A 148 -26.56 0.79 -20.17
C ASN A 148 -25.17 0.21 -20.43
N THR A 149 -25.12 -1.06 -20.85
CA THR A 149 -23.87 -1.79 -21.10
C THR A 149 -23.03 -1.19 -22.23
N ALA A 150 -23.63 -0.42 -23.14
CA ALA A 150 -22.89 0.31 -24.18
C ALA A 150 -21.93 1.37 -23.61
N CYS A 151 -22.14 1.80 -22.36
CA CYS A 151 -21.21 2.71 -21.67
C CYS A 151 -19.90 2.05 -21.24
N GLY A 152 -19.78 0.72 -21.37
CA GLY A 152 -18.56 -0.03 -21.07
C GLY A 152 -18.29 -0.25 -19.58
N THR A 153 -17.08 -0.70 -19.29
CA THR A 153 -16.63 -1.12 -17.95
C THR A 153 -15.31 -0.47 -17.55
N LYS A 154 -15.02 -0.52 -16.25
CA LYS A 154 -13.72 -0.19 -15.66
C LYS A 154 -13.18 -1.42 -14.93
N SER A 155 -11.90 -1.70 -15.13
CA SER A 155 -11.13 -2.60 -14.26
C SER A 155 -11.00 -1.99 -12.87
N VAL A 156 -11.56 -2.63 -11.85
CA VAL A 156 -11.47 -2.19 -10.45
C VAL A 156 -10.95 -3.32 -9.58
N LEU A 157 -9.85 -3.07 -8.86
CA LEU A 157 -9.36 -3.97 -7.82
C LEU A 157 -10.30 -3.91 -6.60
N ILE A 158 -10.90 -5.04 -6.25
CA ILE A 158 -11.72 -5.15 -5.04
C ILE A 158 -10.80 -5.41 -3.85
N ALA A 159 -10.14 -4.37 -3.36
CA ALA A 159 -9.06 -4.49 -2.38
C ALA A 159 -9.48 -5.09 -1.02
N ASN A 160 -10.74 -4.90 -0.61
CA ASN A 160 -11.23 -5.37 0.69
C ASN A 160 -12.75 -5.57 0.70
N GLN A 161 -13.25 -6.10 1.83
CA GLN A 161 -14.68 -6.38 2.04
C GLN A 161 -15.58 -5.14 1.99
N ALA A 162 -15.07 -3.95 2.31
CA ALA A 162 -15.85 -2.72 2.24
C ALA A 162 -16.09 -2.33 0.77
N THR A 163 -15.04 -2.36 -0.07
CA THR A 163 -15.15 -2.14 -1.51
C THR A 163 -16.08 -3.17 -2.16
N HIS A 164 -15.95 -4.45 -1.77
CA HIS A 164 -16.85 -5.53 -2.21
C HIS A 164 -18.32 -5.21 -1.92
N SER A 165 -18.62 -4.87 -0.66
CA SER A 165 -19.99 -4.61 -0.20
C SER A 165 -20.59 -3.36 -0.86
N LEU A 166 -19.78 -2.32 -1.09
CA LEU A 166 -20.23 -1.10 -1.78
C LEU A 166 -20.60 -1.37 -3.24
N TYR A 167 -19.79 -2.14 -3.97
CA TYR A 167 -20.09 -2.51 -5.35
C TYR A 167 -21.22 -3.55 -5.48
N LEU A 168 -21.54 -4.31 -4.43
CA LEU A 168 -22.76 -5.11 -4.41
C LEU A 168 -24.00 -4.29 -4.09
N TYR A 169 -23.89 -3.31 -3.20
CA TYR A 169 -25.00 -2.42 -2.87
C TYR A 169 -25.30 -1.46 -4.03
N THR A 170 -24.28 -1.03 -4.78
CA THR A 170 -24.42 -0.04 -5.85
C THR A 170 -23.50 -0.42 -7.01
N PRO A 171 -23.99 -1.21 -7.98
CA PRO A 171 -23.15 -1.99 -8.89
C PRO A 171 -22.57 -1.20 -10.08
N TYR A 172 -22.27 0.08 -9.88
CA TYR A 172 -21.71 0.94 -10.91
C TYR A 172 -20.54 1.76 -10.39
N THR A 173 -19.54 1.96 -11.26
CA THR A 173 -18.37 2.80 -10.99
C THR A 173 -18.51 4.14 -11.70
N PRO A 174 -18.05 5.26 -11.13
CA PRO A 174 -18.08 6.54 -11.83
C PRO A 174 -17.10 6.54 -13.01
N ASN A 175 -17.51 7.17 -14.12
CA ASN A 175 -16.64 7.49 -15.24
C ASN A 175 -15.91 8.84 -15.01
N ALA A 176 -15.03 9.22 -15.94
CA ALA A 176 -14.25 10.46 -15.82
C ALA A 176 -15.14 11.72 -15.71
N ALA A 177 -16.25 11.79 -16.46
CA ALA A 177 -17.18 12.91 -16.40
C ALA A 177 -17.87 13.01 -15.03
N ALA A 178 -18.31 11.88 -14.46
CA ALA A 178 -18.90 11.82 -13.13
C ALA A 178 -17.92 12.27 -12.05
N LEU A 179 -16.64 11.89 -12.16
CA LEU A 179 -15.58 12.29 -11.24
C LEU A 179 -15.27 13.79 -11.33
N ALA A 180 -15.12 14.33 -12.54
CA ALA A 180 -14.85 15.75 -12.78
C ALA A 180 -15.99 16.65 -12.27
N ALA A 181 -17.24 16.17 -12.32
CA ALA A 181 -18.41 16.93 -11.89
C ALA A 181 -18.52 17.11 -10.36
N GLY A 182 -17.73 16.42 -9.54
CA GLY A 182 -17.88 16.47 -8.08
C GLY A 182 -19.28 16.00 -7.65
N TYR A 183 -20.06 16.86 -6.98
CA TYR A 183 -21.47 16.59 -6.66
C TYR A 183 -22.45 16.86 -7.82
N GLY A 184 -21.96 17.43 -8.92
CA GLY A 184 -22.75 17.74 -10.11
C GLY A 184 -23.08 16.53 -10.99
N ILE A 185 -23.66 16.84 -12.14
CA ILE A 185 -24.14 15.89 -13.17
C ILE A 185 -23.04 15.72 -14.22
N GLY A 186 -22.74 14.47 -14.57
CA GLY A 186 -21.81 14.13 -15.66
C GLY A 186 -22.54 13.90 -16.98
N ASN A 187 -21.93 13.11 -17.88
CA ASN A 187 -22.55 12.71 -19.15
C ASN A 187 -23.54 11.54 -19.01
N SER A 188 -24.15 11.10 -20.12
CA SER A 188 -25.13 10.01 -20.18
C SER A 188 -24.64 8.64 -19.67
N CYS A 189 -23.34 8.44 -19.53
CA CYS A 189 -22.74 7.21 -18.99
C CYS A 189 -22.26 7.35 -17.54
N SER A 190 -22.70 8.40 -16.85
CA SER A 190 -22.25 8.70 -15.49
C SER A 190 -23.10 7.99 -14.44
N ALA A 191 -22.46 7.21 -13.57
CA ALA A 191 -23.05 6.73 -12.32
C ALA A 191 -22.49 7.48 -11.10
N TYR A 192 -23.36 7.75 -10.14
CA TYR A 192 -23.06 8.65 -9.02
C TYR A 192 -22.98 7.98 -7.66
N GLY A 193 -23.53 6.77 -7.51
CA GLY A 193 -23.71 6.15 -6.20
C GLY A 193 -22.42 6.01 -5.38
N ASN A 194 -21.44 5.26 -5.90
CA ASN A 194 -20.17 5.06 -5.20
C ASN A 194 -19.32 6.34 -5.12
N ARG A 195 -19.41 7.21 -6.13
CA ARG A 195 -18.80 8.55 -6.11
C ARG A 195 -19.33 9.39 -4.94
N ASN A 196 -20.66 9.48 -4.81
CA ASN A 196 -21.32 10.27 -3.79
C ASN A 196 -21.04 9.67 -2.41
N PHE A 197 -21.04 8.34 -2.28
CA PHE A 197 -20.61 7.69 -1.03
C PHE A 197 -19.22 8.17 -0.62
N PHE A 198 -18.26 8.11 -1.54
CA PHE A 198 -16.88 8.51 -1.28
C PHE A 198 -16.77 9.99 -0.89
N GLN A 199 -17.42 10.90 -1.62
CA GLN A 199 -17.37 12.33 -1.33
C GLN A 199 -18.01 12.64 0.02
N TYR A 200 -19.23 12.16 0.30
CA TYR A 200 -19.88 12.39 1.59
C TYR A 200 -19.06 11.82 2.76
N TYR A 201 -18.51 10.61 2.60
CA TYR A 201 -17.69 10.02 3.66
C TYR A 201 -16.45 10.86 3.93
N THR A 202 -15.74 11.27 2.87
CA THR A 202 -14.51 12.05 2.95
C THR A 202 -14.76 13.43 3.55
N ASP A 203 -15.80 14.13 3.09
CA ASP A 203 -16.15 15.48 3.57
C ASP A 203 -16.57 15.49 5.05
N TRP A 204 -17.21 14.41 5.52
CA TRP A 204 -17.78 14.38 6.87
C TRP A 204 -16.85 13.75 7.90
N PHE A 205 -16.03 12.80 7.48
CA PHE A 205 -15.24 11.98 8.38
C PHE A 205 -13.75 11.96 8.05
N GLY A 206 -13.33 12.66 7.00
CA GLY A 206 -11.97 12.67 6.49
C GLY A 206 -11.66 11.49 5.57
N SER A 207 -10.47 11.53 4.96
CA SER A 207 -9.97 10.46 4.12
C SER A 207 -9.99 9.10 4.84
N THR A 208 -10.40 8.06 4.13
CA THR A 208 -10.22 6.66 4.56
C THR A 208 -8.77 6.19 4.43
N HIS A 209 -7.93 6.94 3.72
CA HIS A 209 -6.49 6.74 3.67
C HIS A 209 -5.84 7.61 4.76
N ALA A 210 -4.87 7.05 5.49
CA ALA A 210 -4.10 7.80 6.46
C ALA A 210 -3.26 8.87 5.73
N PRO A 211 -3.16 10.12 6.23
CA PRO A 211 -2.18 11.06 5.74
C PRO A 211 -0.77 10.49 5.91
N ILE A 212 -0.08 10.35 4.78
CA ILE A 212 1.33 10.04 4.68
C ILE A 212 2.06 11.37 4.92
N ALA A 213 2.86 11.47 5.97
CA ALA A 213 3.72 12.64 6.20
C ALA A 213 4.97 12.57 5.31
N SER A 214 5.43 11.37 4.97
CA SER A 214 6.41 11.12 3.93
C SER A 214 6.11 9.80 3.23
N GLU A 215 6.30 9.80 1.90
CA GLU A 215 6.20 8.60 1.08
C GLU A 215 7.40 7.67 1.34
N PRO A 216 7.20 6.33 1.28
CA PRO A 216 8.29 5.39 1.31
C PRO A 216 9.32 5.65 0.20
N ASN A 217 10.60 5.59 0.52
CA ASN A 217 11.66 5.93 -0.42
C ASN A 217 12.94 5.09 -0.22
N VAL A 218 13.76 5.05 -1.26
CA VAL A 218 15.15 4.60 -1.19
C VAL A 218 16.04 5.82 -1.34
N SER A 219 17.03 5.93 -0.46
CA SER A 219 18.02 7.01 -0.44
C SER A 219 19.45 6.45 -0.43
N GLY A 220 20.42 7.30 -0.77
CA GLY A 220 21.82 6.91 -0.95
C GLY A 220 22.25 6.91 -2.41
N THR A 221 23.53 6.60 -2.64
CA THR A 221 24.13 6.57 -3.98
C THR A 221 24.09 5.15 -4.51
N ALA A 222 23.42 4.94 -5.66
CA ALA A 222 23.41 3.67 -6.37
C ALA A 222 24.75 3.43 -7.10
N SER A 223 25.79 3.11 -6.33
CA SER A 223 27.11 2.77 -6.86
C SER A 223 27.66 1.55 -6.12
N VAL A 224 28.34 0.65 -6.82
CA VAL A 224 28.86 -0.60 -6.26
C VAL A 224 29.73 -0.33 -5.03
N GLY A 225 29.44 -1.04 -3.93
CA GLY A 225 30.09 -0.86 -2.63
C GLY A 225 29.49 0.24 -1.74
N GLN A 226 28.60 1.08 -2.25
CA GLN A 226 27.86 2.06 -1.45
C GLN A 226 26.59 1.46 -0.84
N GLN A 227 26.07 2.11 0.19
CA GLN A 227 24.86 1.66 0.90
C GLN A 227 23.64 2.47 0.47
N LEU A 228 22.56 1.76 0.16
CA LEU A 228 21.21 2.31 0.02
C LEU A 228 20.42 2.09 1.31
N THR A 229 19.54 3.03 1.64
CA THR A 229 18.66 2.96 2.81
C THR A 229 17.21 3.07 2.39
N ALA A 230 16.39 2.13 2.84
CA ALA A 230 14.95 2.14 2.62
C ALA A 230 14.23 2.75 3.83
N ASP A 231 13.58 3.89 3.62
CA ASP A 231 12.72 4.53 4.60
C ASP A 231 11.26 4.12 4.32
N PRO A 232 10.56 3.48 5.29
CA PRO A 232 9.15 3.16 5.13
C PRO A 232 8.23 4.39 5.06
N GLY A 233 8.75 5.59 5.30
CA GLY A 233 8.00 6.82 5.37
C GLY A 233 7.29 6.97 6.71
N THR A 234 6.69 8.14 6.94
CA THR A 234 5.94 8.42 8.16
C THR A 234 4.44 8.30 7.92
N PHE A 235 3.85 7.28 8.53
CA PHE A 235 2.40 7.14 8.62
C PHE A 235 1.92 7.93 9.85
N THR A 236 1.20 9.04 9.65
CA THR A 236 0.61 9.76 10.79
C THR A 236 -0.64 9.09 11.36
N GLY A 237 -0.97 7.89 10.85
CA GLY A 237 -2.21 7.18 11.14
C GLY A 237 -3.44 7.96 10.65
N PRO A 238 -4.62 7.33 10.58
CA PRO A 238 -5.84 8.13 10.48
C PRO A 238 -5.87 9.08 11.68
N LYS A 239 -6.21 10.36 11.48
CA LYS A 239 -6.62 11.24 12.58
C LYS A 239 -7.78 10.53 13.27
N THR A 240 -7.49 9.84 14.37
CA THR A 240 -8.52 9.09 15.08
C THR A 240 -9.45 10.13 15.68
N GLY A 241 -10.60 10.33 15.05
CA GLY A 241 -11.71 11.12 15.58
C GLY A 241 -12.33 10.52 16.85
N VAL A 242 -11.57 9.70 17.59
CA VAL A 242 -11.90 9.28 18.94
C VAL A 242 -11.31 10.32 19.89
N SER A 243 -11.84 11.55 19.81
CA SER A 243 -11.67 12.50 20.91
C SER A 243 -12.49 11.98 22.09
N PRO A 244 -11.92 11.88 23.31
CA PRO A 244 -12.75 11.70 24.48
C PRO A 244 -13.67 12.91 24.57
N ALA A 245 -14.94 12.67 24.90
CA ALA A 245 -15.69 13.70 25.60
C ALA A 245 -14.83 14.11 26.81
N LEU A 246 -14.41 15.36 26.81
CA LEU A 246 -13.62 16.06 27.82
C LEU A 246 -13.62 15.40 29.21
N ALA A 247 -12.46 14.87 29.60
CA ALA A 247 -11.87 14.86 30.95
C ALA A 247 -12.72 14.59 32.22
N ARG A 248 -13.98 14.13 32.18
CA ARG A 248 -14.82 14.03 33.40
C ARG A 248 -15.71 12.81 33.56
N SER A 249 -15.63 11.77 32.71
CA SER A 249 -16.44 10.57 32.94
C SER A 249 -15.64 9.25 32.95
N PRO A 250 -15.57 8.53 34.08
CA PRO A 250 -15.00 7.18 34.13
C PRO A 250 -15.92 6.18 33.40
N TYR A 251 -15.33 5.27 32.62
CA TYR A 251 -16.03 4.17 31.92
C TYR A 251 -16.51 3.07 32.90
N TYR A 252 -17.19 3.44 33.99
CA TYR A 252 -17.59 2.53 35.06
C TYR A 252 -19.11 2.42 35.30
N THR A 253 -19.95 3.26 34.69
CA THR A 253 -21.40 3.10 34.89
C THR A 253 -21.98 2.07 33.93
N ARG A 254 -22.97 1.32 34.43
CA ARG A 254 -23.61 0.09 33.92
C ARG A 254 -24.21 0.17 32.50
N SER A 255 -23.95 1.23 31.72
CA SER A 255 -24.63 1.53 30.45
C SER A 255 -23.74 2.05 29.31
N TYR A 256 -22.43 1.80 29.34
CA TYR A 256 -21.58 2.08 28.17
C TYR A 256 -21.44 0.82 27.30
N LYS A 257 -22.26 0.71 26.25
CA LYS A 257 -22.15 -0.29 25.15
C LYS A 257 -21.64 0.43 23.91
N GLY A 258 -20.77 -0.16 23.10
CA GLY A 258 -20.32 0.48 21.86
C GLY A 258 -18.88 0.24 21.42
N HIS A 259 -18.47 0.94 20.36
CA HIS A 259 -17.13 0.90 19.77
C HIS A 259 -15.98 1.12 20.78
N ASN A 260 -16.17 1.93 21.83
CA ASN A 260 -15.15 2.13 22.86
C ASN A 260 -14.90 0.86 23.69
N VAL A 261 -15.93 0.06 23.98
CA VAL A 261 -15.79 -1.21 24.69
C VAL A 261 -15.18 -2.27 23.80
N MET A 262 -15.56 -2.29 22.51
CA MET A 262 -14.90 -3.16 21.53
C MET A 262 -13.41 -2.83 21.40
N ALA A 263 -13.03 -1.55 21.44
CA ALA A 263 -11.63 -1.13 21.46
C ALA A 263 -10.90 -1.58 22.74
N ILE A 264 -11.55 -1.53 23.91
CA ILE A 264 -11.01 -2.09 25.16
C ILE A 264 -10.81 -3.60 25.02
N GLN A 265 -11.81 -4.34 24.54
CA GLN A 265 -11.76 -5.78 24.36
C GLN A 265 -10.73 -6.20 23.30
N LEU A 266 -10.57 -5.40 22.25
CA LEU A 266 -9.48 -5.53 21.29
C LEU A 266 -8.14 -5.36 22.00
N ALA A 267 -7.92 -4.26 22.74
CA ALA A 267 -6.67 -4.05 23.47
C ALA A 267 -6.34 -5.17 24.48
N LEU A 268 -7.36 -5.78 25.10
CA LEU A 268 -7.20 -6.95 25.96
C LEU A 268 -6.67 -8.15 25.16
N ASN A 269 -7.28 -8.47 24.02
CA ASN A 269 -6.80 -9.54 23.14
C ASN A 269 -5.39 -9.26 22.59
N LEU A 270 -5.10 -8.00 22.23
CA LEU A 270 -3.78 -7.55 21.79
C LEU A 270 -2.72 -7.71 22.90
N ALA A 271 -3.12 -7.57 24.16
CA ALA A 271 -2.27 -7.84 25.32
C ALA A 271 -2.18 -9.33 25.69
N HIS A 272 -2.68 -10.24 24.84
CA HIS A 272 -2.79 -11.67 25.11
C HIS A 272 -3.64 -11.99 26.35
N ILE A 273 -4.71 -11.24 26.58
CA ILE A 273 -5.72 -11.48 27.62
C ILE A 273 -7.04 -11.82 26.92
N PRO A 274 -7.34 -13.11 26.70
CA PRO A 274 -8.46 -13.53 25.88
C PRO A 274 -9.81 -13.02 26.38
N THR A 275 -10.54 -12.36 25.49
CA THR A 275 -11.89 -11.86 25.73
C THR A 275 -12.71 -11.85 24.45
N THR A 276 -14.02 -12.02 24.58
CA THR A 276 -14.95 -11.83 23.46
C THR A 276 -15.04 -10.33 23.15
N ILE A 277 -15.00 -9.95 21.86
CA ILE A 277 -15.23 -8.58 21.39
C ILE A 277 -16.71 -8.46 21.02
N ASP A 278 -17.53 -8.14 22.01
CA ASP A 278 -19.00 -8.03 21.88
C ASP A 278 -19.50 -6.60 22.17
N GLY A 279 -18.61 -5.67 22.52
CA GLY A 279 -18.95 -4.30 22.88
C GLY A 279 -19.64 -4.16 24.24
N LEU A 280 -19.64 -5.20 25.06
CA LEU A 280 -20.25 -5.26 26.39
C LEU A 280 -19.19 -5.24 27.50
N TYR A 281 -19.23 -4.22 28.35
CA TYR A 281 -18.34 -4.13 29.50
C TYR A 281 -18.92 -4.95 30.68
N GLY A 282 -18.97 -6.27 30.50
CA GLY A 282 -19.47 -7.22 31.50
C GLY A 282 -18.45 -7.58 32.58
N THR A 283 -18.83 -8.49 33.48
CA THR A 283 -17.97 -9.01 34.56
C THR A 283 -16.66 -9.59 34.05
N ARG A 284 -16.71 -10.33 32.92
CA ARG A 284 -15.52 -10.88 32.25
C ARG A 284 -14.58 -9.80 31.72
N THR A 285 -15.12 -8.80 31.00
CA THR A 285 -14.33 -7.66 30.51
C THR A 285 -13.69 -6.90 31.68
N LYS A 286 -14.44 -6.63 32.76
CA LYS A 286 -13.91 -5.99 33.97
C LYS A 286 -12.78 -6.79 34.62
N ALA A 287 -12.93 -8.11 34.75
CA ALA A 287 -11.89 -8.98 35.29
C ALA A 287 -10.62 -8.97 34.40
N ASN A 288 -10.79 -8.98 33.08
CA ASN A 288 -9.69 -8.91 32.12
C ASN A 288 -9.01 -7.53 32.11
N VAL A 289 -9.75 -6.43 32.34
CA VAL A 289 -9.15 -5.11 32.56
C VAL A 289 -8.30 -5.07 33.82
N ARG A 290 -8.71 -5.74 34.91
CA ARG A 290 -7.85 -5.87 36.10
C ARG A 290 -6.57 -6.65 35.80
N LYS A 291 -6.64 -7.74 35.03
CA LYS A 291 -5.45 -8.48 34.57
C LYS A 291 -4.54 -7.59 33.71
N TYR A 292 -5.13 -6.79 32.82
CA TYR A 292 -4.38 -5.84 31.98
C TYR A 292 -3.69 -4.77 32.80
N GLN A 293 -4.41 -4.15 33.75
CA GLN A 293 -3.86 -3.13 34.64
C GLN A 293 -2.70 -3.71 35.47
N SER A 294 -2.87 -4.92 36.00
CA SER A 294 -1.79 -5.62 36.70
C SER A 294 -0.58 -5.89 35.81
N LYS A 295 -0.80 -6.33 34.56
CA LYS A 295 0.26 -6.65 33.59
C LYS A 295 1.11 -5.44 33.19
N TYR A 296 0.50 -4.25 33.13
CA TYR A 296 1.16 -3.01 32.68
C TYR A 296 1.36 -1.98 33.81
N HIS A 297 1.35 -2.42 35.08
CA HIS A 297 1.61 -1.58 36.25
C HIS A 297 0.71 -0.33 36.35
N LEU A 298 -0.57 -0.48 36.05
CA LEU A 298 -1.61 0.54 36.18
C LEU A 298 -2.45 0.31 37.44
N SER A 299 -3.27 1.30 37.83
CA SER A 299 -4.25 1.14 38.94
C SER A 299 -5.18 -0.05 38.66
N VAL A 300 -5.20 -1.06 39.55
CA VAL A 300 -5.93 -2.34 39.35
C VAL A 300 -7.38 -2.28 39.88
N ASP A 301 -8.14 -1.31 39.38
CA ASP A 301 -9.51 -1.02 39.79
C ASP A 301 -10.58 -1.62 38.84
N GLY A 302 -10.16 -2.16 37.70
CA GLY A 302 -11.04 -2.64 36.65
C GLY A 302 -11.77 -1.53 35.89
N VAL A 303 -11.29 -0.29 36.03
CA VAL A 303 -11.81 0.92 35.40
C VAL A 303 -10.83 1.39 34.32
N VAL A 304 -11.31 1.52 33.08
CA VAL A 304 -10.51 2.09 31.99
C VAL A 304 -10.52 3.63 32.09
N GLY A 305 -9.80 4.16 33.07
CA GLY A 305 -9.57 5.60 33.22
C GLY A 305 -8.58 6.16 32.18
N ALA A 306 -8.31 7.47 32.22
CA ALA A 306 -7.48 8.15 31.21
C ALA A 306 -6.10 7.50 30.98
N ARG A 307 -5.42 7.06 32.06
CA ARG A 307 -4.13 6.37 31.98
C ARG A 307 -4.23 4.97 31.35
N THR A 308 -5.19 4.16 31.80
CA THR A 308 -5.47 2.83 31.22
C THR A 308 -5.85 2.92 29.75
N TRP A 309 -6.70 3.90 29.41
CA TRP A 309 -7.14 4.14 28.04
C TRP A 309 -6.00 4.63 27.14
N ALA A 310 -5.13 5.51 27.63
CA ALA A 310 -3.95 5.95 26.87
C ALA A 310 -3.03 4.77 26.54
N HIS A 311 -2.76 3.90 27.51
CA HIS A 311 -1.95 2.70 27.30
C HIS A 311 -2.62 1.72 26.31
N MET A 312 -3.92 1.43 26.49
CA MET A 312 -4.68 0.57 25.57
C MET A 312 -4.72 1.15 24.15
N ARG A 313 -4.91 2.46 24.00
CA ARG A 313 -4.88 3.14 22.70
C ARG A 313 -3.50 3.05 22.06
N GLY A 314 -2.43 3.13 22.85
CA GLY A 314 -1.06 2.90 22.38
C GLY A 314 -0.86 1.49 21.80
N LEU A 315 -1.49 0.47 22.38
CA LEU A 315 -1.48 -0.89 21.81
C LEU A 315 -2.32 -1.01 20.54
N ILE A 316 -3.52 -0.42 20.52
CA ILE A 316 -4.42 -0.45 19.36
C ILE A 316 -3.80 0.29 18.16
N ASN A 317 -3.12 1.40 18.43
CA ASN A 317 -2.46 2.24 17.44
C ASN A 317 -0.95 2.00 17.42
N ALA A 318 -0.49 0.83 17.87
CA ALA A 318 0.94 0.53 17.87
C ALA A 318 1.47 0.70 16.44
N PRO A 319 2.60 1.41 16.27
CA PRO A 319 3.19 1.59 14.95
C PRO A 319 3.47 0.21 14.35
N PRO A 320 3.21 0.02 13.05
CA PRO A 320 3.51 -1.25 12.41
C PRO A 320 5.01 -1.55 12.52
N THR A 321 5.34 -2.82 12.66
CA THR A 321 6.71 -3.31 12.46
C THR A 321 6.95 -3.45 10.96
N TYR A 322 8.13 -3.05 10.48
CA TYR A 322 8.50 -3.17 9.07
C TYR A 322 9.47 -4.33 8.85
N THR A 323 9.25 -5.05 7.76
CA THR A 323 10.25 -5.96 7.18
C THR A 323 10.58 -5.50 5.77
N TYR A 324 11.82 -5.74 5.34
CA TYR A 324 12.35 -5.26 4.08
C TYR A 324 12.69 -6.44 3.18
N ALA A 325 12.58 -6.23 1.88
CA ALA A 325 13.19 -7.06 0.85
C ALA A 325 13.66 -6.12 -0.27
N TRP A 326 14.87 -6.33 -0.77
CA TRP A 326 15.42 -5.52 -1.87
C TRP A 326 15.25 -6.23 -3.20
N GLU A 327 15.01 -5.47 -4.26
CA GLU A 327 14.78 -5.99 -5.61
C GLU A 327 15.61 -5.19 -6.63
N SER A 328 16.06 -5.89 -7.67
CA SER A 328 16.78 -5.34 -8.81
C SER A 328 15.89 -5.39 -10.05
N CYS A 329 15.74 -4.26 -10.74
CA CYS A 329 14.83 -4.09 -11.86
C CYS A 329 15.58 -3.67 -13.14
N GLU A 330 15.14 -4.17 -14.29
CA GLU A 330 15.70 -3.80 -15.59
C GLU A 330 15.37 -2.36 -16.02
N SER A 331 14.32 -1.76 -15.44
CA SER A 331 13.88 -0.40 -15.73
C SER A 331 13.53 0.36 -14.45
N ALA A 332 13.60 1.70 -14.51
CA ALA A 332 13.33 2.55 -13.36
C ALA A 332 11.86 2.45 -12.91
N ALA A 333 11.65 2.17 -11.63
CA ALA A 333 10.35 2.29 -11.00
C ALA A 333 10.11 3.76 -10.60
N THR A 334 9.31 4.49 -11.38
CA THR A 334 9.11 5.94 -11.22
C THR A 334 8.02 6.31 -10.21
N ALA A 335 7.23 5.33 -9.76
CA ALA A 335 6.16 5.50 -8.80
C ALA A 335 6.17 4.38 -7.76
N ILE A 336 5.57 4.67 -6.61
CA ILE A 336 5.30 3.68 -5.56
C ILE A 336 4.16 2.78 -6.03
N ALA A 337 4.25 1.48 -5.76
CA ALA A 337 3.28 0.50 -6.23
C ALA A 337 2.81 -0.44 -5.12
N SER A 338 1.54 -0.86 -5.18
CA SER A 338 0.95 -1.86 -4.27
C SER A 338 1.08 -3.30 -4.79
N THR A 339 1.70 -3.46 -5.95
CA THR A 339 2.04 -4.73 -6.60
C THR A 339 3.47 -4.64 -7.09
N GLU A 340 4.13 -5.79 -7.22
CA GLU A 340 5.50 -5.88 -7.72
C GLU A 340 5.63 -5.19 -9.09
N PRO A 341 6.57 -4.26 -9.26
CA PRO A 341 6.84 -3.65 -10.56
C PRO A 341 7.36 -4.68 -11.57
N ALA A 342 7.08 -4.47 -12.86
CA ALA A 342 7.50 -5.40 -13.91
C ALA A 342 9.03 -5.48 -14.02
N ASN A 343 9.53 -6.66 -14.41
CA ASN A 343 10.95 -6.94 -14.63
C ASN A 343 11.84 -6.64 -13.41
N CYS A 344 11.30 -6.81 -12.21
CA CYS A 344 12.03 -6.79 -10.95
C CYS A 344 12.28 -8.22 -10.47
N THR A 345 13.42 -8.42 -9.82
CA THR A 345 13.85 -9.70 -9.27
C THR A 345 14.36 -9.50 -7.85
N ALA A 346 13.95 -10.39 -6.94
CA ALA A 346 14.35 -10.31 -5.54
C ALA A 346 15.86 -10.57 -5.34
N ILE A 347 16.50 -9.72 -4.55
CA ILE A 347 17.88 -9.89 -4.11
C ILE A 347 17.86 -10.76 -2.85
N VAL A 348 18.19 -12.03 -3.02
CA VAL A 348 18.10 -13.04 -1.96
C VAL A 348 18.95 -12.64 -0.75
N GLY A 349 18.34 -12.69 0.44
CA GLY A 349 19.01 -12.42 1.72
C GLY A 349 19.07 -10.93 2.13
N ALA A 350 18.79 -10.00 1.22
CA ALA A 350 18.75 -8.57 1.53
C ALA A 350 17.43 -8.21 2.25
N THR A 351 17.42 -8.34 3.58
CA THR A 351 16.22 -8.16 4.43
C THR A 351 16.32 -7.03 5.45
N ASP A 352 17.49 -6.38 5.53
CA ASP A 352 17.72 -5.22 6.38
C ASP A 352 17.14 -3.94 5.77
N ALA A 353 16.95 -2.92 6.61
CA ALA A 353 16.55 -1.58 6.17
C ALA A 353 17.58 -0.90 5.25
N THR A 354 18.77 -1.48 5.14
CA THR A 354 19.86 -1.01 4.28
C THR A 354 20.36 -2.13 3.38
N TYR A 355 20.86 -1.77 2.20
CA TYR A 355 21.46 -2.71 1.24
C TYR A 355 22.78 -2.16 0.71
N THR A 356 23.84 -2.97 0.75
CA THR A 356 25.12 -2.64 0.11
C THR A 356 25.08 -3.07 -1.34
N VAL A 357 25.28 -2.13 -2.25
CA VAL A 357 25.11 -2.33 -3.69
C VAL A 357 26.17 -3.30 -4.22
N SER A 358 25.71 -4.41 -4.79
CA SER A 358 26.55 -5.45 -5.40
C SER A 358 26.89 -5.14 -6.86
N GLY A 359 28.09 -5.53 -7.29
CA GLY A 359 28.50 -5.48 -8.70
C GLY A 359 27.58 -6.29 -9.64
N ALA A 360 26.90 -7.32 -9.11
CA ALA A 360 25.91 -8.09 -9.87
C ALA A 360 24.68 -7.28 -10.29
N THR A 361 24.46 -6.10 -9.70
CA THR A 361 23.35 -5.21 -10.01
C THR A 361 23.77 -4.01 -10.86
N ALA A 362 25.00 -3.98 -11.38
CA ALA A 362 25.45 -2.88 -12.24
C ALA A 362 24.55 -2.70 -13.48
N GLY A 363 24.15 -1.45 -13.74
CA GLY A 363 23.22 -1.10 -14.82
C GLY A 363 21.73 -1.33 -14.53
N THR A 364 21.38 -1.97 -13.41
CA THR A 364 19.98 -2.17 -12.99
C THR A 364 19.52 -1.06 -12.04
N PHE A 365 18.24 -1.07 -11.67
CA PHE A 365 17.63 -0.13 -10.75
C PHE A 365 17.21 -0.85 -9.47
N ILE A 366 17.63 -0.34 -8.31
CA ILE A 366 17.35 -0.97 -7.02
C ILE A 366 16.18 -0.29 -6.32
N LEU A 367 15.23 -1.08 -5.82
CA LEU A 367 14.12 -0.62 -5.00
C LEU A 367 13.94 -1.51 -3.77
N ALA A 368 13.09 -1.08 -2.83
CA ALA A 368 12.73 -1.86 -1.66
C ALA A 368 11.24 -2.20 -1.66
N LYS A 369 10.93 -3.46 -1.34
CA LYS A 369 9.62 -3.92 -0.91
C LYS A 369 9.54 -3.80 0.61
N LEU A 370 8.60 -3.01 1.07
CA LEU A 370 8.35 -2.74 2.48
C LEU A 370 7.09 -3.47 2.89
N THR A 371 7.15 -4.26 3.96
CA THR A 371 5.96 -4.92 4.52
C THR A 371 5.69 -4.40 5.92
N ALA A 372 4.61 -3.65 6.06
CA ALA A 372 4.11 -3.18 7.33
C ALA A 372 3.22 -4.27 7.95
N LYS A 373 3.52 -4.68 9.18
CA LYS A 373 2.73 -5.65 9.94
C LYS A 373 2.28 -5.05 11.27
N ASN A 374 1.01 -5.22 11.56
CA ASN A 374 0.47 -5.01 12.89
C ASN A 374 -0.49 -6.17 13.22
N THR A 375 -1.20 -6.05 14.33
CA THR A 375 -2.13 -7.08 14.77
C THR A 375 -3.41 -7.18 13.94
N ALA A 376 -3.70 -6.20 13.08
CA ALA A 376 -4.82 -6.24 12.14
C ALA A 376 -4.46 -6.98 10.83
N GLY A 377 -3.17 -7.10 10.51
CA GLY A 377 -2.68 -7.79 9.33
C GLY A 377 -1.36 -7.24 8.83
N SER A 378 -1.03 -7.59 7.59
CA SER A 378 0.15 -7.10 6.89
C SER A 378 -0.22 -6.54 5.52
N SER A 379 0.51 -5.52 5.08
CA SER A 379 0.42 -4.98 3.72
C SER A 379 1.82 -4.67 3.22
N SER A 380 2.04 -4.84 1.91
CA SER A 380 3.31 -4.52 1.28
C SER A 380 3.18 -3.39 0.28
N ILE A 381 4.27 -2.65 0.08
CA ILE A 381 4.39 -1.62 -0.94
C ILE A 381 5.82 -1.63 -1.49
N TRP A 382 5.98 -1.22 -2.75
CA TRP A 382 7.26 -1.09 -3.41
C TRP A 382 7.60 0.38 -3.56
N THR A 383 8.83 0.76 -3.20
CA THR A 383 9.31 2.13 -3.35
C THR A 383 9.54 2.48 -4.83
N LYS A 384 9.75 3.76 -5.11
CA LYS A 384 10.49 4.15 -6.32
C LYS A 384 11.89 3.54 -6.29
N SER A 385 12.46 3.27 -7.45
CA SER A 385 13.85 2.83 -7.53
C SER A 385 14.82 3.99 -7.35
N ALA A 386 16.04 3.68 -6.90
CA ALA A 386 17.19 4.57 -7.03
C ALA A 386 17.53 4.80 -8.52
N SER A 387 18.52 5.65 -8.79
CA SER A 387 19.15 5.74 -10.12
C SER A 387 19.81 4.42 -10.52
N ALA A 388 20.13 4.28 -11.80
CA ALA A 388 20.83 3.10 -12.30
C ALA A 388 22.14 2.88 -11.53
N VAL A 389 22.40 1.63 -11.14
CA VAL A 389 23.60 1.27 -10.40
C VAL A 389 24.82 1.50 -11.27
N THR A 390 25.74 2.30 -10.75
CA THR A 390 27.01 2.62 -11.39
C THR A 390 28.15 1.78 -10.82
N GLN A 391 29.14 1.47 -11.66
CA GLN A 391 30.32 0.71 -11.28
C GLN A 391 31.54 1.27 -12.02
N ALA A 392 32.60 1.61 -11.29
CA ALA A 392 33.88 1.97 -11.90
C ALA A 392 34.47 0.79 -12.69
N PRO A 393 35.30 1.03 -13.72
CA PRO A 393 35.90 -0.04 -14.50
C PRO A 393 36.68 -0.98 -13.58
N THR A 394 36.54 -2.28 -13.77
CA THR A 394 37.30 -3.30 -13.04
C THR A 394 37.69 -4.40 -14.02
N ASN A 395 38.96 -4.78 -14.04
CA ASN A 395 39.43 -5.87 -14.89
C ASN A 395 39.15 -7.22 -14.21
N THR A 396 38.50 -8.13 -14.92
CA THR A 396 38.22 -9.50 -14.44
C THR A 396 38.98 -10.57 -15.23
N VAL A 397 39.39 -10.25 -16.45
CA VAL A 397 40.29 -11.07 -17.27
C VAL A 397 41.41 -10.17 -17.78
N ALA A 398 42.65 -10.54 -17.48
CA ALA A 398 43.82 -9.74 -17.78
C ALA A 398 44.04 -9.57 -19.30
N PRO A 399 44.53 -8.40 -19.76
CA PRO A 399 44.82 -8.16 -21.16
C PRO A 399 46.08 -8.92 -21.62
N VAL A 400 46.15 -9.24 -22.92
CA VAL A 400 47.27 -9.97 -23.52
C VAL A 400 47.61 -9.45 -24.91
N VAL A 401 48.90 -9.45 -25.26
CA VAL A 401 49.35 -9.22 -26.64
C VAL A 401 49.63 -10.58 -27.30
N THR A 402 49.10 -10.77 -28.49
CA THR A 402 49.27 -11.96 -29.32
C THR A 402 49.90 -11.60 -30.68
N GLY A 403 50.41 -12.60 -31.39
CA GLY A 403 51.10 -12.44 -32.67
C GLY A 403 52.59 -12.80 -32.58
N THR A 404 53.24 -12.83 -33.73
CA THR A 404 54.68 -13.06 -33.85
C THR A 404 55.41 -11.73 -33.80
N GLY A 405 56.28 -11.54 -32.81
CA GLY A 405 57.13 -10.36 -32.72
C GLY A 405 58.22 -10.37 -33.78
N VAL A 406 57.85 -10.05 -35.02
CA VAL A 406 58.75 -9.91 -36.16
C VAL A 406 58.43 -8.56 -36.82
N VAL A 407 59.45 -7.82 -37.25
CA VAL A 407 59.26 -6.56 -37.97
C VAL A 407 58.33 -6.79 -39.17
N GLY A 408 57.34 -5.90 -39.35
CA GLY A 408 56.34 -6.01 -40.42
C GLY A 408 55.20 -7.00 -40.15
N SER A 409 55.23 -7.77 -39.06
CA SER A 409 54.12 -8.66 -38.66
C SER A 409 53.23 -8.01 -37.60
N ALA A 410 51.91 -8.16 -37.71
CA ALA A 410 50.98 -7.53 -36.78
C ALA A 410 50.97 -8.22 -35.40
N LEU A 411 51.05 -7.40 -34.35
CA LEU A 411 50.71 -7.74 -32.98
C LEU A 411 49.28 -7.26 -32.69
N THR A 412 48.52 -8.05 -31.92
CA THR A 412 47.15 -7.71 -31.53
C THR A 412 47.04 -7.70 -30.01
N ALA A 413 46.57 -6.59 -29.46
CA ALA A 413 46.28 -6.44 -28.05
C ALA A 413 44.81 -6.79 -27.78
N ASP A 414 44.58 -7.91 -27.09
CA ASP A 414 43.29 -8.24 -26.51
C ASP A 414 43.16 -7.49 -25.18
N PRO A 415 42.14 -6.64 -25.00
CA PRO A 415 41.95 -5.89 -23.76
C PRO A 415 41.54 -6.77 -22.58
N GLY A 416 41.22 -8.05 -22.79
CA GLY A 416 40.65 -8.92 -21.78
C GLY A 416 39.20 -8.53 -21.49
N THR A 417 38.77 -8.66 -20.23
CA THR A 417 37.40 -8.34 -19.82
C THR A 417 37.41 -7.26 -18.74
N PHE A 418 36.75 -6.14 -19.03
CA PHE A 418 36.44 -5.10 -18.06
C PHE A 418 34.94 -5.09 -17.76
N THR A 419 34.59 -5.15 -16.48
CA THR A 419 33.24 -4.86 -15.99
C THR A 419 33.13 -3.38 -15.61
N GLY A 420 31.94 -2.81 -15.69
CA GLY A 420 31.67 -1.44 -15.25
C GLY A 420 30.37 -0.90 -15.86
N PHE A 421 29.78 0.09 -15.19
CA PHE A 421 28.60 0.79 -15.69
C PHE A 421 28.66 2.30 -15.38
N PRO A 422 28.49 3.19 -16.37
CA PRO A 422 28.33 2.91 -17.80
C PRO A 422 29.49 2.09 -18.39
N VAL A 423 29.22 1.37 -19.48
CA VAL A 423 30.19 0.45 -20.11
C VAL A 423 31.51 1.20 -20.34
N PRO A 424 32.66 0.70 -19.83
CA PRO A 424 33.94 1.38 -20.00
C PRO A 424 34.36 1.46 -21.47
N ALA A 425 34.78 2.66 -21.91
CA ALA A 425 35.43 2.83 -23.18
C ALA A 425 36.89 2.35 -23.08
N VAL A 426 37.30 1.46 -23.99
CA VAL A 426 38.65 0.91 -24.04
C VAL A 426 39.49 1.68 -25.05
N SER A 427 40.72 2.00 -24.66
CA SER A 427 41.72 2.68 -25.48
C SER A 427 43.08 2.00 -25.35
N TYR A 428 43.90 2.13 -26.39
CA TYR A 428 45.20 1.47 -26.51
C TYR A 428 46.31 2.51 -26.65
N ALA A 429 47.47 2.20 -26.07
CA ALA A 429 48.73 2.85 -26.39
C ALA A 429 49.83 1.79 -26.41
N TRP A 430 50.70 1.83 -27.41
CA TRP A 430 51.78 0.86 -27.54
C TRP A 430 53.09 1.41 -26.99
N TYR A 431 53.90 0.53 -26.40
CA TYR A 431 55.15 0.89 -25.76
C TYR A 431 56.29 0.01 -26.27
N SER A 432 57.44 0.64 -26.50
CA SER A 432 58.70 -0.04 -26.80
C SER A 432 59.56 -0.06 -25.53
N CYS A 433 60.00 -1.25 -25.13
CA CYS A 433 60.67 -1.51 -23.88
C CYS A 433 62.09 -2.04 -24.11
N THR A 434 63.04 -1.56 -23.32
CA THR A 434 64.44 -2.05 -23.35
C THR A 434 64.63 -3.39 -22.63
N SER A 435 63.62 -3.85 -21.89
CA SER A 435 63.64 -5.11 -21.15
C SER A 435 62.26 -5.76 -21.17
N ALA A 436 62.22 -7.08 -21.01
CA ALA A 436 60.98 -7.85 -21.04
C ALA A 436 60.06 -7.45 -19.87
N VAL A 437 58.78 -7.24 -20.18
CA VAL A 437 57.71 -7.11 -19.19
C VAL A 437 57.12 -8.50 -18.99
N ALA A 438 57.43 -9.13 -17.86
CA ALA A 438 57.14 -10.54 -17.62
C ALA A 438 55.64 -10.85 -17.40
N ALA A 439 54.88 -9.90 -16.84
CA ALA A 439 53.48 -10.08 -16.48
C ALA A 439 52.72 -8.77 -16.60
N VAL A 440 51.39 -8.85 -16.54
CA VAL A 440 50.52 -7.68 -16.54
C VAL A 440 50.83 -6.80 -15.32
N ALA A 441 50.92 -5.49 -15.54
CA ALA A 441 51.24 -4.51 -14.49
C ALA A 441 50.22 -3.36 -14.47
N SER A 442 49.95 -2.81 -13.28
CA SER A 442 49.07 -1.66 -13.09
C SER A 442 49.80 -0.31 -13.10
N ALA A 443 51.11 -0.32 -13.35
CA ALA A 443 51.95 0.85 -13.50
C ALA A 443 52.83 0.70 -14.74
N ALA A 444 53.23 1.83 -15.33
CA ALA A 444 54.11 1.84 -16.49
C ALA A 444 55.41 1.08 -16.18
N PRO A 445 55.76 0.02 -16.95
CA PRO A 445 56.97 -0.72 -16.71
C PRO A 445 58.21 0.15 -16.96
N THR A 446 59.24 -0.03 -16.13
CA THR A 446 60.50 0.72 -16.24
C THR A 446 61.19 0.40 -17.57
N GLY A 447 61.76 1.42 -18.23
CA GLY A 447 62.44 1.24 -19.52
C GLY A 447 61.53 1.12 -20.73
N CYS A 448 60.23 1.37 -20.57
CA CYS A 448 59.26 1.45 -21.67
C CYS A 448 58.98 2.90 -22.07
N THR A 449 59.03 3.19 -23.37
CA THR A 449 58.65 4.48 -23.95
C THR A 449 57.44 4.32 -24.86
N VAL A 450 56.54 5.31 -24.86
CA VAL A 450 55.33 5.29 -25.70
C VAL A 450 55.70 5.39 -27.18
N ILE A 451 55.03 4.60 -28.01
CA ILE A 451 55.09 4.67 -29.46
C ILE A 451 53.98 5.64 -29.90
N SER A 452 54.37 6.86 -30.25
CA SER A 452 53.44 7.96 -30.49
C SER A 452 52.49 7.69 -31.66
N GLY A 453 51.21 7.99 -31.49
CA GLY A 453 50.20 7.92 -32.56
C GLY A 453 49.58 6.55 -32.79
N VAL A 454 50.02 5.51 -32.07
CA VAL A 454 49.47 4.15 -32.21
C VAL A 454 48.39 3.90 -31.16
N THR A 455 47.13 4.03 -31.56
CA THR A 455 45.96 3.89 -30.67
C THR A 455 45.01 2.74 -31.03
N SER A 456 45.34 1.99 -32.09
CA SER A 456 44.59 0.80 -32.50
C SER A 456 44.93 -0.41 -31.62
N ALA A 457 44.01 -1.36 -31.55
CA ALA A 457 44.25 -2.68 -30.94
C ALA A 457 45.29 -3.52 -31.70
N SER A 458 45.65 -3.11 -32.92
CA SER A 458 46.69 -3.75 -33.73
C SER A 458 47.86 -2.80 -33.96
N TYR A 459 49.07 -3.33 -33.87
CA TYR A 459 50.31 -2.61 -34.14
C TYR A 459 51.28 -3.49 -34.94
N VAL A 460 51.92 -2.89 -35.95
CA VAL A 460 52.94 -3.55 -36.76
C VAL A 460 54.30 -2.96 -36.36
N PRO A 461 55.20 -3.72 -35.71
CA PRO A 461 56.52 -3.24 -35.32
C PRO A 461 57.35 -2.85 -36.54
N GLY A 462 58.00 -1.68 -36.45
CA GLY A 462 58.97 -1.21 -37.43
C GLY A 462 60.40 -1.63 -37.07
N SER A 463 61.36 -1.26 -37.91
CA SER A 463 62.79 -1.53 -37.67
C SER A 463 63.30 -0.92 -36.36
N GLU A 464 62.68 0.16 -35.86
CA GLU A 464 63.01 0.80 -34.58
C GLU A 464 62.72 -0.08 -33.35
N GLN A 465 61.88 -1.11 -33.51
CA GLN A 465 61.51 -2.05 -32.46
C GLN A 465 62.31 -3.37 -32.56
N ALA A 466 63.12 -3.58 -33.59
CA ALA A 466 63.96 -4.77 -33.71
C ALA A 466 64.93 -4.87 -32.51
N GLY A 467 64.98 -6.05 -31.87
CA GLY A 467 65.79 -6.30 -30.68
C GLY A 467 65.22 -5.72 -29.38
N LYS A 468 64.02 -5.13 -29.41
CA LYS A 468 63.30 -4.60 -28.24
C LYS A 468 62.09 -5.46 -27.89
N PHE A 469 61.39 -5.08 -26.83
CA PHE A 469 60.14 -5.69 -26.41
C PHE A 469 58.98 -4.73 -26.63
N VAL A 470 57.82 -5.24 -27.03
CA VAL A 470 56.61 -4.43 -27.27
C VAL A 470 55.53 -4.83 -26.28
N SER A 471 55.00 -3.85 -25.55
CA SER A 471 53.89 -4.02 -24.58
C SER A 471 52.76 -3.05 -24.95
N ALA A 472 51.51 -3.45 -24.68
CA ALA A 472 50.36 -2.58 -24.85
C ALA A 472 49.87 -2.07 -23.49
N ASN A 473 49.54 -0.78 -23.40
CA ASN A 473 48.75 -0.22 -22.33
C ASN A 473 47.29 -0.20 -22.75
N ILE A 474 46.45 -0.88 -21.97
CA ILE A 474 45.01 -0.94 -22.14
C ILE A 474 44.38 -0.08 -21.05
N THR A 475 43.64 0.93 -21.47
CA THR A 475 42.97 1.86 -20.55
C THR A 475 41.47 1.78 -20.75
N ALA A 476 40.76 1.37 -19.70
CA ALA A 476 39.31 1.34 -19.63
C ALA A 476 38.79 2.49 -18.76
N THR A 477 37.95 3.35 -19.32
CA THR A 477 37.44 4.56 -18.64
C THR A 477 35.92 4.64 -18.71
N ASN A 478 35.29 5.02 -17.61
CA ASN A 478 33.92 5.52 -17.62
C ASN A 478 33.80 6.76 -16.72
N ALA A 479 32.58 7.26 -16.52
CA ALA A 479 32.33 8.46 -15.73
C ALA A 479 32.77 8.37 -14.24
N LEU A 480 33.05 7.17 -13.73
CA LEU A 480 33.43 6.94 -12.33
C LEU A 480 34.94 6.76 -12.14
N GLY A 481 35.69 6.49 -13.21
CA GLY A 481 37.13 6.32 -13.09
C GLY A 481 37.77 5.62 -14.29
N THR A 482 39.06 5.35 -14.14
CA THR A 482 39.93 4.79 -15.16
C THR A 482 40.77 3.66 -14.57
N VAL A 483 40.88 2.55 -15.29
CA VAL A 483 41.83 1.47 -15.01
C VAL A 483 42.77 1.33 -16.20
N SER A 484 44.07 1.37 -15.93
CA SER A 484 45.12 1.18 -16.93
C SER A 484 45.97 -0.02 -16.57
N LEU A 485 46.18 -0.92 -17.52
CA LEU A 485 46.99 -2.12 -17.39
C LEU A 485 47.98 -2.22 -18.54
N TRP A 486 49.22 -2.56 -18.25
CA TRP A 486 50.25 -2.88 -19.23
C TRP A 486 50.35 -4.39 -19.40
N THR A 487 50.34 -4.88 -20.63
CA THR A 487 50.45 -6.31 -20.91
C THR A 487 51.86 -6.82 -20.68
N ALA A 488 52.00 -8.15 -20.53
CA ALA A 488 53.29 -8.79 -20.80
C ALA A 488 53.77 -8.42 -22.22
N SER A 489 55.08 -8.29 -22.40
CA SER A 489 55.66 -7.83 -23.67
C SER A 489 56.02 -8.98 -24.60
N VAL A 490 55.95 -8.75 -25.91
CA VAL A 490 56.47 -9.66 -26.95
C VAL A 490 57.84 -9.16 -27.43
N ALA A 491 58.83 -10.05 -27.51
CA ALA A 491 60.15 -9.73 -28.08
C ALA A 491 60.04 -9.59 -29.61
N VAL A 492 60.67 -8.56 -30.19
CA VAL A 492 60.63 -8.30 -31.64
C VAL A 492 61.96 -8.64 -32.29
N THR A 493 61.95 -9.56 -33.27
CA THR A 493 63.09 -9.88 -34.12
C THR A 493 63.02 -9.12 -35.45
N ALA A 494 64.18 -8.95 -36.09
CA ALA A 494 64.31 -8.27 -37.38
C ALA A 494 63.55 -8.98 -38.52
#